data_AF-A0A7L3Y1M3-F1
#
_entry.id   AF-A0A7L3Y1M3-F1
#
_cell.length_a   1.000
_cell.length_b   1.000
_cell.length_c   1.000
_cell.angle_alpha   90.00
_cell.angle_beta   90.00
_cell.angle_gamma   90.00
#
_symmetry.space_group_name_H-M   'P 1'
#
loop_
_entity.id
_entity.type
_entity.pdbx_description
1 polymer ?
#
loop_
_entity_poly.entity_id
_entity_poly.type
_entity_poly.pdbx_seq_one_letter_code
_entity_poly.pdbx_strand_id
1 'polypeptide(L)'
;VVAFQASLFAVRMGFPYEDLTTQKSLSVYSKWLNQSCQPNYWKNVVPDSSKSCGPYKRPEKVTYKEEQNISQRSVHNHDTIGMVVIGGSGTVASGTSTNGAGHKIPGRVGDSPIAGAGSYADSTAGGAAATGDGDIMMRFLPSYQAVEYMRMGTDPAVACQKVISRIQKYAPKFFGAVICANTTGSYGAACNKIPGFTQFHFMVSSPLLSQPTEQVVDCI
;
A
#
# COMPACT_ATOMS: atom_id res chain seq x y z
N VAL A 1 8.10 -16.37 3.37
CA VAL A 1 9.19 -16.59 2.39
C VAL A 1 9.38 -15.34 1.54
N VAL A 2 10.59 -15.01 1.07
CA VAL A 2 10.87 -13.80 0.27
C VAL A 2 11.80 -14.10 -0.91
N ALA A 3 11.79 -13.23 -1.92
CA ALA A 3 12.70 -13.24 -3.08
C ALA A 3 12.81 -14.63 -3.75
N PHE A 4 14.03 -15.03 -4.15
CA PHE A 4 14.29 -16.29 -4.87
C PHE A 4 13.73 -17.52 -4.15
N GLN A 5 13.80 -17.56 -2.82
CA GLN A 5 13.25 -18.68 -2.04
C GLN A 5 11.72 -18.75 -2.12
N ALA A 6 11.04 -17.61 -2.23
CA ALA A 6 9.59 -17.59 -2.46
C ALA A 6 9.24 -18.12 -3.85
N SER A 7 9.99 -17.74 -4.88
CA SER A 7 9.81 -18.26 -6.25
C SER A 7 10.03 -19.77 -6.31
N LEU A 8 11.11 -20.27 -5.68
CA LEU A 8 11.40 -21.70 -5.63
C LEU A 8 10.31 -22.49 -4.89
N PHE A 9 9.82 -21.95 -3.77
CA PHE A 9 8.69 -22.53 -3.06
C PHE A 9 7.44 -22.60 -3.95
N ALA A 10 7.08 -21.52 -4.64
CA ALA A 10 5.92 -21.48 -5.52
C ALA A 10 6.01 -22.53 -6.65
N VAL A 11 7.16 -22.63 -7.32
CA VAL A 11 7.39 -23.64 -8.37
C VAL A 11 7.25 -25.06 -7.80
N ARG A 12 7.78 -25.32 -6.61
CA ARG A 12 7.63 -26.63 -5.93
C ARG A 12 6.18 -26.95 -5.55
N MET A 13 5.35 -25.93 -5.36
CA MET A 13 3.91 -26.06 -5.13
C MET A 13 3.10 -26.19 -6.45
N GLY A 14 3.76 -26.24 -7.61
CA GLY A 14 3.13 -26.45 -8.91
C GLY A 14 2.73 -25.17 -9.66
N PHE A 15 3.09 -23.98 -9.15
CA PHE A 15 2.86 -22.75 -9.89
C PHE A 15 3.84 -22.62 -11.07
N PRO A 16 3.38 -22.18 -12.26
CA PRO A 16 4.27 -21.96 -13.39
C PRO A 16 5.23 -20.80 -13.13
N TYR A 17 6.44 -20.91 -13.67
CA TYR A 17 7.36 -19.79 -13.74
C TYR A 17 7.05 -18.96 -14.98
N GLU A 18 6.84 -17.66 -14.80
CA GLU A 18 6.53 -16.73 -15.88
C GLU A 18 7.37 -15.45 -15.74
N ASP A 19 7.77 -14.87 -16.87
CA ASP A 19 8.31 -13.52 -16.90
C ASP A 19 7.15 -12.52 -16.93
N LEU A 20 7.06 -11.71 -15.88
CA LEU A 20 6.01 -10.69 -15.72
C LEU A 20 6.34 -9.38 -16.47
N THR A 21 7.46 -9.34 -17.18
CA THR A 21 7.91 -8.17 -17.94
C THR A 21 7.05 -7.98 -19.19
N THR A 22 6.55 -6.76 -19.38
CA THR A 22 5.78 -6.35 -20.56
C THR A 22 6.54 -5.34 -21.40
N GLN A 23 6.17 -5.19 -22.67
CA GLN A 23 6.74 -4.14 -23.52
C GLN A 23 6.51 -2.73 -22.94
N LYS A 24 5.37 -2.52 -22.27
CA LYS A 24 5.05 -1.27 -21.57
C LYS A 24 6.02 -1.03 -20.42
N SER A 25 6.23 -2.02 -19.54
CA SER A 25 7.15 -1.87 -18.41
C SER A 25 8.60 -1.67 -18.86
N LEU A 26 9.04 -2.34 -19.94
CA LEU A 26 10.35 -2.11 -20.55
C LEU A 26 10.50 -0.68 -21.07
N SER A 27 9.49 -0.16 -21.78
CA SER A 27 9.53 1.23 -22.27
C SER A 27 9.62 2.25 -21.14
N VAL A 28 8.84 2.06 -20.07
CA VAL A 28 8.89 2.91 -18.86
C VAL A 28 10.26 2.82 -18.20
N TYR A 29 10.82 1.63 -18.07
CA TYR A 29 12.14 1.42 -17.47
C TYR A 29 13.26 2.06 -18.29
N SER A 30 13.27 1.89 -19.61
CA SER A 30 14.27 2.50 -20.49
C SER A 30 14.22 4.03 -20.47
N LYS A 31 13.01 4.63 -20.42
CA LYS A 31 12.85 6.08 -20.25
C LYS A 31 13.43 6.56 -18.92
N TRP A 32 13.18 5.84 -17.84
CA TRP A 32 13.72 6.13 -16.52
C TRP A 32 15.26 6.06 -16.49
N LEU A 33 15.86 5.05 -17.12
CA LEU A 33 17.32 4.95 -17.27
C LEU A 33 17.91 6.14 -18.04
N ASN A 34 17.28 6.52 -19.15
CA ASN A 34 17.70 7.67 -19.96
C ASN A 34 17.53 9.02 -19.22
N GLN A 35 16.72 9.05 -18.15
CA GLN A 35 16.53 10.20 -17.26
C GLN A 35 17.42 10.13 -16.02
N SER A 36 18.59 9.50 -16.12
CA SER A 36 19.53 9.35 -14.99
C SER A 36 18.86 8.72 -13.75
N CYS A 37 17.98 7.75 -13.98
CA CYS A 37 17.26 7.02 -12.95
C CYS A 37 16.40 7.92 -12.05
N GLN A 38 15.72 8.92 -12.62
CA GLN A 38 14.81 9.80 -11.90
C GLN A 38 13.33 9.53 -12.24
N PRO A 39 12.43 9.58 -11.24
CA PRO A 39 12.71 9.72 -9.81
C PRO A 39 13.26 8.41 -9.20
N ASN A 40 13.98 8.51 -8.08
CA ASN A 40 14.38 7.34 -7.28
C ASN A 40 14.21 7.59 -5.76
N TYR A 41 14.48 6.55 -4.97
CA TYR A 41 14.29 6.54 -3.51
C TYR A 41 15.60 6.59 -2.72
N TRP A 42 16.75 6.70 -3.38
CA TRP A 42 18.05 6.76 -2.70
C TRP A 42 18.22 8.13 -2.05
N LYS A 43 18.56 8.13 -0.76
CA LYS A 43 18.81 9.33 0.04
C LYS A 43 20.13 9.20 0.75
N ASN A 44 20.80 10.33 0.98
CA ASN A 44 22.06 10.39 1.72
C ASN A 44 23.11 9.42 1.16
N VAL A 45 23.35 9.46 -0.15
CA VAL A 45 24.33 8.62 -0.86
C VAL A 45 25.28 9.45 -1.71
N VAL A 46 26.45 8.88 -2.01
CA VAL A 46 27.42 9.40 -2.97
C VAL A 46 27.62 8.36 -4.07
N PRO A 47 27.63 8.73 -5.37
CA PRO A 47 27.35 10.07 -5.90
C PRO A 47 25.90 10.52 -5.64
N ASP A 48 25.65 11.83 -5.82
CA ASP A 48 24.33 12.46 -5.65
C ASP A 48 23.25 11.69 -6.42
N SER A 49 22.24 11.18 -5.70
CA SER A 49 21.18 10.35 -6.26
C SER A 49 20.22 11.12 -7.15
N SER A 50 20.22 12.46 -7.13
CA SER A 50 19.44 13.28 -8.05
C SER A 50 20.06 13.41 -9.44
N LYS A 51 21.32 12.97 -9.61
CA LYS A 51 22.13 13.22 -10.83
C LYS A 51 22.74 11.98 -11.46
N SER A 52 22.59 10.82 -10.84
CA SER A 52 23.26 9.59 -11.30
C SER A 52 22.36 8.38 -11.07
N CYS A 53 22.73 7.24 -11.66
CA CYS A 53 22.12 5.94 -11.38
C CYS A 53 22.92 5.13 -10.34
N GLY A 54 23.90 5.74 -9.67
CA GLY A 54 24.88 5.04 -8.86
C GLY A 54 26.02 4.41 -9.69
N PRO A 55 26.73 3.39 -9.16
CA PRO A 55 26.47 2.71 -7.89
C PRO A 55 26.61 3.65 -6.70
N TYR A 56 25.69 3.53 -5.75
CA TYR A 56 25.63 4.39 -4.57
C TYR A 56 26.43 3.82 -3.40
N LYS A 57 27.05 4.71 -2.64
CA LYS A 57 27.76 4.39 -1.40
C LYS A 57 27.32 5.32 -0.28
N ARG A 58 27.50 4.87 0.96
CA ARG A 58 27.30 5.70 2.14
C ARG A 58 28.34 6.85 2.12
N PRO A 59 27.94 8.11 2.41
CA PRO A 59 28.87 9.20 2.62
C PRO A 59 29.74 8.94 3.86
N GLU A 60 31.01 9.38 3.83
CA GLU A 60 31.92 9.26 4.99
C GLU A 60 31.46 10.10 6.19
N LYS A 61 30.75 11.21 5.95
CA LYS A 61 30.13 12.05 6.97
C LYS A 61 28.62 12.08 6.76
N VAL A 62 27.86 11.58 7.73
CA VAL A 62 26.39 11.65 7.70
C VAL A 62 25.97 13.07 8.06
N THR A 63 25.55 13.85 7.05
CA THR A 63 24.90 15.13 7.29
C THR A 63 23.41 14.90 7.14
N TYR A 64 22.65 14.97 8.23
CA TYR A 64 21.20 14.95 8.17
C TYR A 64 20.73 16.30 7.63
N LYS A 65 20.46 16.39 6.33
CA LYS A 65 19.65 17.48 5.79
C LYS A 65 18.20 17.08 5.96
N GLU A 66 17.41 17.90 6.64
CA GLU A 66 15.96 17.78 6.61
C GLU A 66 15.50 18.04 5.17
N GLU A 67 15.22 16.98 4.42
CA GLU A 67 14.66 17.12 3.08
C GLU A 67 13.16 17.40 3.18
N GLN A 68 12.79 18.65 2.87
CA GLN A 68 11.41 19.09 2.69
C GLN A 68 10.76 18.62 1.38
N ASN A 69 11.50 17.99 0.48
CA ASN A 69 10.99 17.50 -0.78
C ASN A 69 10.58 16.04 -0.65
N ILE A 70 9.36 15.84 -0.15
CA ILE A 70 8.58 14.64 -0.49
C ILE A 70 8.59 14.61 -2.01
N SER A 71 9.30 13.62 -2.59
CA SER A 71 9.23 13.38 -4.02
C SER A 71 7.76 13.44 -4.42
N GLN A 72 7.44 14.06 -5.56
CA GLN A 72 6.08 14.02 -6.11
C GLN A 72 5.74 12.54 -6.34
N ARG A 73 5.29 11.88 -5.27
CA ARG A 73 4.83 10.51 -5.20
C ARG A 73 3.51 10.57 -5.94
N SER A 74 3.62 10.39 -7.24
CA SER A 74 2.49 10.45 -8.14
C SER A 74 1.39 9.57 -7.56
N VAL A 75 0.20 10.15 -7.41
CA VAL A 75 -1.04 9.43 -7.06
C VAL A 75 -1.28 8.27 -8.04
N HIS A 76 -0.65 8.31 -9.22
CA HIS A 76 -0.71 7.30 -10.26
C HIS A 76 0.44 6.26 -10.24
N ASN A 77 1.30 6.24 -9.21
CA ASN A 77 2.48 5.34 -9.14
C ASN A 77 2.30 4.12 -8.22
N HIS A 78 1.07 3.63 -8.01
CA HIS A 78 0.86 2.47 -7.14
C HIS A 78 -0.24 1.54 -7.66
N ASP A 79 0.15 0.30 -8.00
CA ASP A 79 -0.80 -0.78 -8.28
C ASP A 79 -0.91 -1.66 -7.03
N THR A 80 -1.76 -1.25 -6.08
CA THR A 80 -2.14 -2.11 -4.95
C THR A 80 -3.61 -2.37 -4.97
N ILE A 81 -3.96 -3.65 -4.87
CA ILE A 81 -5.31 -4.10 -4.57
C ILE A 81 -5.33 -4.68 -3.17
N GLY A 82 -6.27 -4.20 -2.36
CA GLY A 82 -6.61 -4.76 -1.06
C GLY A 82 -8.06 -5.23 -1.10
N MET A 83 -8.35 -6.38 -0.50
CA MET A 83 -9.69 -6.96 -0.47
C MET A 83 -9.98 -7.53 0.91
N VAL A 84 -11.22 -7.34 1.35
CA VAL A 84 -11.79 -7.98 2.53
C VAL A 84 -13.03 -8.74 2.09
N VAL A 85 -13.15 -10.00 2.51
CA VAL A 85 -14.26 -10.89 2.17
C VAL A 85 -14.83 -11.46 3.46
N ILE A 86 -16.16 -11.44 3.57
CA ILE A 86 -16.91 -12.08 4.65
C ILE A 86 -17.68 -13.23 4.02
N GLY A 87 -17.30 -14.46 4.36
CA GLY A 87 -17.98 -15.66 3.88
C GLY A 87 -19.33 -15.87 4.56
N GLY A 88 -20.21 -16.65 3.93
CA GLY A 88 -21.54 -16.95 4.47
C GLY A 88 -21.55 -17.66 5.83
N SER A 89 -20.43 -18.30 6.21
CA SER A 89 -20.23 -18.88 7.55
C SER A 89 -19.80 -17.86 8.61
N GLY A 90 -19.63 -16.58 8.25
CA GLY A 90 -19.04 -15.55 9.10
C GLY A 90 -17.51 -15.54 9.12
N THR A 91 -16.85 -16.40 8.35
CA THR A 91 -15.38 -16.40 8.23
C THR A 91 -14.92 -15.16 7.48
N VAL A 92 -13.99 -14.41 8.07
CA VAL A 92 -13.40 -13.21 7.44
C VAL A 92 -12.03 -13.53 6.87
N ALA A 93 -11.79 -13.11 5.63
CA ALA A 93 -10.50 -13.15 4.99
C ALA A 93 -10.13 -11.76 4.45
N SER A 94 -8.84 -11.45 4.46
CA SER A 94 -8.31 -10.23 3.86
C SER A 94 -7.01 -10.53 3.14
N GLY A 95 -6.76 -9.85 2.03
CA GLY A 95 -5.50 -9.98 1.30
C GLY A 95 -5.15 -8.70 0.55
N THR A 96 -3.85 -8.51 0.35
CA THR A 96 -3.30 -7.36 -0.38
C THR A 96 -2.23 -7.86 -1.34
N SER A 97 -2.24 -7.35 -2.57
CA SER A 97 -1.24 -7.66 -3.60
C SER A 97 -0.78 -6.41 -4.31
N THR A 98 0.51 -6.36 -4.65
CA THR A 98 1.12 -5.21 -5.32
C THR A 98 2.40 -5.56 -6.07
N ASN A 99 2.71 -4.77 -7.11
CA ASN A 99 4.06 -4.67 -7.69
C ASN A 99 4.98 -3.73 -6.90
N GLY A 100 4.45 -3.00 -5.92
CA GLY A 100 5.12 -2.02 -5.08
C GLY A 100 5.39 -0.70 -5.80
N ALA A 101 6.16 0.17 -5.15
CA ALA A 101 6.50 1.47 -5.71
C ALA A 101 7.30 1.33 -7.02
N GLY A 102 6.89 2.06 -8.06
CA GLY A 102 7.64 2.12 -9.33
C GLY A 102 9.08 2.61 -9.10
N HIS A 103 10.05 1.98 -9.76
CA HIS A 103 11.49 2.27 -9.64
C HIS A 103 12.08 2.13 -8.22
N LYS A 104 11.46 1.31 -7.37
CA LYS A 104 11.95 1.00 -6.02
C LYS A 104 13.39 0.46 -6.03
N ILE A 105 14.08 0.68 -4.92
CA ILE A 105 15.38 0.06 -4.64
C ILE A 105 15.23 -1.47 -4.67
N PRO A 106 16.11 -2.22 -5.34
CA PRO A 106 16.06 -3.68 -5.34
C PRO A 106 15.99 -4.24 -3.91
N GLY A 107 15.03 -5.12 -3.66
CA GLY A 107 14.78 -5.67 -2.32
C GLY A 107 13.87 -4.84 -1.42
N ARG A 108 13.42 -3.63 -1.82
CA ARG A 108 12.45 -2.84 -1.05
C ARG A 108 11.13 -3.60 -0.90
N VAL A 109 10.67 -3.71 0.34
CA VAL A 109 9.38 -4.27 0.72
C VAL A 109 8.49 -3.14 1.25
N GLY A 110 7.22 -3.12 0.85
CA GLY A 110 6.20 -2.18 1.32
C GLY A 110 5.32 -2.78 2.43
N ASP A 111 4.16 -2.18 2.66
CA ASP A 111 3.18 -2.61 3.66
C ASP A 111 2.38 -3.85 3.22
N SER A 112 2.10 -4.00 1.92
CA SER A 112 1.20 -5.04 1.40
C SER A 112 1.45 -6.48 1.90
N PRO A 113 2.70 -7.00 1.96
CA PRO A 113 2.95 -8.35 2.45
C PRO A 113 3.10 -8.45 3.98
N ILE A 114 2.96 -7.35 4.71
CA ILE A 114 3.14 -7.30 6.16
C ILE A 114 1.76 -7.38 6.83
N ALA A 115 1.50 -8.48 7.53
CA ALA A 115 0.27 -8.68 8.29
C ALA A 115 0.05 -7.52 9.27
N GLY A 116 -1.16 -6.97 9.30
CA GLY A 116 -1.49 -5.81 10.11
C GLY A 116 -1.16 -4.47 9.46
N ALA A 117 -0.23 -4.41 8.52
CA ALA A 117 -0.02 -3.23 7.70
C ALA A 117 -0.92 -3.27 6.46
N GLY A 118 -0.58 -4.12 5.48
CA GLY A 118 -1.27 -4.19 4.21
C GLY A 118 -2.68 -4.76 4.31
N SER A 119 -2.87 -5.80 5.12
CA SER A 119 -4.20 -6.35 5.44
C SER A 119 -4.20 -7.09 6.77
N TYR A 120 -5.38 -7.20 7.38
CA TYR A 120 -5.62 -7.97 8.59
C TYR A 120 -7.09 -8.41 8.66
N ALA A 121 -7.34 -9.61 9.16
CA ALA A 121 -8.67 -10.17 9.32
C ALA A 121 -8.78 -10.94 10.63
N ASP A 122 -9.92 -10.80 11.29
CA ASP A 122 -10.33 -11.56 12.45
C ASP A 122 -11.84 -11.83 12.37
N SER A 123 -12.23 -13.10 12.33
CA SER A 123 -13.63 -13.51 12.18
C SER A 123 -14.54 -13.11 13.36
N THR A 124 -13.99 -12.61 14.45
CA THR A 124 -14.75 -12.07 15.60
C THR A 124 -14.99 -10.56 15.51
N ALA A 125 -14.26 -9.84 14.65
CA ALA A 125 -14.31 -8.39 14.56
C ALA A 125 -14.56 -7.87 13.13
N GLY A 126 -13.84 -8.38 12.15
CA GLY A 126 -13.86 -7.86 10.78
C GLY A 126 -12.51 -7.99 10.08
N GLY A 127 -12.38 -7.31 8.95
CA GLY A 127 -11.14 -7.22 8.19
C GLY A 127 -10.90 -5.82 7.64
N ALA A 128 -9.65 -5.52 7.38
CA ALA A 128 -9.22 -4.28 6.76
C ALA A 128 -8.10 -4.54 5.76
N ALA A 129 -8.01 -3.66 4.76
CA ALA A 129 -6.91 -3.65 3.80
C ALA A 129 -6.50 -2.20 3.50
N ALA A 130 -5.21 -1.99 3.32
CA ALA A 130 -4.59 -0.71 3.09
C ALA A 130 -3.96 -0.62 1.70
N THR A 131 -3.88 0.61 1.20
CA THR A 131 -3.13 0.98 0.00
C THR A 131 -2.47 2.34 0.24
N GLY A 132 -1.33 2.60 -0.40
CA GLY A 132 -0.68 3.90 -0.31
C GLY A 132 0.84 3.83 -0.30
N ASP A 133 1.42 4.81 0.38
CA ASP A 133 2.85 4.87 0.64
C ASP A 133 3.28 3.80 1.64
N GLY A 134 3.67 2.64 1.14
CA GLY A 134 4.01 1.49 1.98
C GLY A 134 5.08 1.75 3.05
N ASP A 135 5.99 2.72 2.86
CA ASP A 135 7.02 3.05 3.86
C ASP A 135 6.40 3.78 5.06
N ILE A 136 5.34 4.57 4.82
CA ILE A 136 4.55 5.21 5.87
C ILE A 136 3.56 4.22 6.46
N MET A 137 2.76 3.55 5.63
CA MET A 137 1.69 2.65 6.07
C MET A 137 2.22 1.56 7.02
N MET A 138 3.36 0.92 6.72
CA MET A 138 3.92 -0.14 7.58
C MET A 138 4.31 0.33 8.98
N ARG A 139 4.65 1.61 9.16
CA ARG A 139 5.04 2.16 10.48
C ARG A 139 3.86 2.25 11.44
N PHE A 140 2.63 2.24 10.92
CA PHE A 140 1.42 2.45 11.70
C PHE A 140 0.51 1.23 11.76
N LEU A 141 0.78 0.13 11.05
CA LEU A 141 -0.07 -1.07 11.05
C LEU A 141 -1.57 -0.74 10.87
N PRO A 142 -1.96 -0.01 9.81
CA PRO A 142 -3.31 0.55 9.66
C PRO A 142 -4.41 -0.51 9.66
N SER A 143 -4.19 -1.64 9.00
CA SER A 143 -5.21 -2.70 8.91
C SER A 143 -5.46 -3.37 10.27
N TYR A 144 -4.40 -3.62 11.05
CA TYR A 144 -4.52 -4.13 12.41
C TYR A 144 -5.27 -3.14 13.30
N GLN A 145 -4.88 -1.86 13.29
CA GLN A 145 -5.54 -0.85 14.09
C GLN A 145 -7.04 -0.69 13.74
N ALA A 146 -7.39 -0.74 12.46
CA ALA A 146 -8.78 -0.69 12.01
C ALA A 146 -9.59 -1.85 12.58
N VAL A 147 -9.06 -3.08 12.50
CA VAL A 147 -9.72 -4.27 13.06
C VAL A 147 -9.85 -4.17 14.59
N GLU A 148 -8.85 -3.65 15.29
CA GLU A 148 -8.95 -3.44 16.75
C GLU A 148 -10.00 -2.39 17.13
N TYR A 149 -10.15 -1.30 16.36
CA TYR A 149 -11.26 -0.37 16.58
C TYR A 149 -12.62 -1.04 16.36
N MET A 150 -12.77 -1.85 15.31
CA MET A 150 -14.00 -2.60 15.05
C MET A 150 -14.28 -3.65 16.14
N ARG A 151 -13.24 -4.29 16.69
CA ARG A 151 -13.35 -5.20 17.84
C ARG A 151 -13.94 -4.50 19.07
N MET A 152 -13.63 -3.22 19.26
CA MET A 152 -14.21 -2.38 20.32
C MET A 152 -15.62 -1.85 19.97
N GLY A 153 -16.24 -2.32 18.89
CA GLY A 153 -17.57 -1.90 18.45
C GLY A 153 -17.59 -0.59 17.64
N THR A 154 -16.45 -0.09 17.17
CA THR A 154 -16.42 1.08 16.28
C THR A 154 -16.95 0.70 14.89
N ASP A 155 -17.80 1.56 14.32
CA ASP A 155 -18.24 1.44 12.92
C ASP A 155 -17.04 1.40 11.94
N PRO A 156 -17.06 0.58 10.88
CA PRO A 156 -15.94 0.43 9.94
C PRO A 156 -15.48 1.74 9.30
N ALA A 157 -16.39 2.65 8.91
CA ALA A 157 -16.00 3.93 8.31
C ALA A 157 -15.27 4.79 9.34
N VAL A 158 -15.79 4.84 10.57
CA VAL A 158 -15.15 5.56 11.68
C VAL A 158 -13.80 4.95 12.07
N ALA A 159 -13.67 3.62 12.06
CA ALA A 159 -12.42 2.92 12.31
C ALA A 159 -11.35 3.30 11.27
N CYS A 160 -11.70 3.28 9.99
CA CYS A 160 -10.86 3.72 8.90
C CYS A 160 -10.44 5.20 9.05
N GLN A 161 -11.36 6.11 9.40
CA GLN A 161 -11.04 7.52 9.66
C GLN A 161 -10.05 7.70 10.81
N LYS A 162 -10.26 7.02 11.95
CA LYS A 162 -9.34 7.07 13.10
C LYS A 162 -7.92 6.64 12.72
N VAL A 163 -7.80 5.61 11.87
CA VAL A 163 -6.50 5.14 11.37
C VAL A 163 -5.82 6.21 10.51
N ILE A 164 -6.52 6.78 9.53
CA ILE A 164 -5.98 7.84 8.67
C ILE A 164 -5.56 9.05 9.50
N SER A 165 -6.41 9.53 10.41
CA SER A 165 -6.10 10.68 11.27
C SER A 165 -4.89 10.43 12.17
N ARG A 166 -4.69 9.20 12.65
CA ARG A 166 -3.48 8.86 13.41
C ARG A 166 -2.22 9.00 12.57
N ILE A 167 -2.24 8.56 11.32
CA ILE A 167 -1.09 8.68 10.40
C ILE A 167 -0.85 10.15 10.05
N GLN A 168 -1.92 10.90 9.75
CA GLN A 168 -1.87 12.34 9.43
C GLN A 168 -1.13 13.14 10.51
N LYS A 169 -1.31 12.81 11.79
CA LYS A 169 -0.63 13.48 12.91
C LYS A 169 0.90 13.49 12.78
N TYR A 170 1.47 12.47 12.14
CA TYR A 170 2.93 12.31 12.00
C TYR A 170 3.42 12.47 10.56
N ALA A 171 2.55 12.26 9.57
CA ALA A 171 2.89 12.31 8.16
C ALA A 171 1.75 12.94 7.35
N PRO A 172 1.43 14.24 7.54
CA PRO A 172 0.19 14.86 7.02
C PRO A 172 0.05 14.83 5.49
N LYS A 173 1.16 14.67 4.76
CA LYS A 173 1.20 14.67 3.29
C LYS A 173 1.32 13.27 2.68
N PHE A 174 1.08 12.20 3.44
CA PHE A 174 1.20 10.85 2.92
C PHE A 174 0.09 10.51 1.92
N PHE A 175 0.39 9.68 0.93
CA PHE A 175 -0.65 9.07 0.10
C PHE A 175 -1.11 7.78 0.77
N GLY A 176 -2.41 7.60 0.96
CA GLY A 176 -2.93 6.32 1.45
C GLY A 176 -4.41 6.31 1.76
N ALA A 177 -4.96 5.10 1.74
CA ALA A 177 -6.34 4.79 2.05
C ALA A 177 -6.45 3.43 2.75
N VAL A 178 -7.55 3.24 3.47
CA VAL A 178 -7.90 1.98 4.13
C VAL A 178 -9.37 1.68 3.84
N ILE A 179 -9.67 0.41 3.56
CA ILE A 179 -11.03 -0.13 3.56
C ILE A 179 -11.20 -1.04 4.79
N CYS A 180 -12.41 -1.03 5.33
CA CYS A 180 -12.79 -1.76 6.54
C CYS A 180 -14.14 -2.46 6.29
N ALA A 181 -14.30 -3.68 6.79
CA ALA A 181 -15.59 -4.37 6.86
C ALA A 181 -15.68 -5.19 8.14
N ASN A 182 -16.81 -5.14 8.86
CA ASN A 182 -17.01 -5.89 10.09
C ASN A 182 -17.93 -7.10 9.88
N THR A 183 -18.04 -7.96 10.89
CA THR A 183 -18.81 -9.21 10.83
C THR A 183 -20.32 -9.02 10.63
N THR A 184 -20.86 -7.82 10.85
CA THR A 184 -22.27 -7.50 10.56
C THR A 184 -22.53 -7.19 9.09
N GLY A 185 -21.48 -7.17 8.26
CA GLY A 185 -21.57 -6.78 6.86
C GLY A 185 -21.54 -5.26 6.63
N SER A 186 -21.34 -4.47 7.68
CA SER A 186 -21.07 -3.03 7.53
C SER A 186 -19.66 -2.84 6.99
N TYR A 187 -19.46 -1.79 6.21
CA TYR A 187 -18.18 -1.48 5.57
C TYR A 187 -17.96 0.02 5.49
N GLY A 188 -16.73 0.42 5.24
CA GLY A 188 -16.36 1.82 5.07
C GLY A 188 -14.93 1.97 4.57
N ALA A 189 -14.58 3.20 4.23
CA ALA A 189 -13.25 3.55 3.78
C ALA A 189 -12.86 4.95 4.28
N ALA A 190 -11.57 5.23 4.31
CA ALA A 190 -11.04 6.57 4.51
C ALA A 190 -9.71 6.73 3.78
N CYS A 191 -9.40 7.95 3.38
CA CYS A 191 -8.16 8.29 2.70
C CYS A 191 -7.63 9.64 3.17
N ASN A 192 -6.31 9.84 3.05
CA ASN A 192 -5.67 11.13 3.35
C ASN A 192 -5.78 12.08 2.17
N LYS A 193 -6.27 13.31 2.42
CA LYS A 193 -6.42 14.33 1.38
C LYS A 193 -5.08 14.99 1.07
N ILE A 194 -4.63 14.83 -0.17
CA ILE A 194 -3.44 15.50 -0.70
C ILE A 194 -3.74 16.05 -2.10
N PRO A 195 -2.94 17.02 -2.63
CA PRO A 195 -3.13 17.50 -3.99
C PRO A 195 -3.13 16.34 -5.01
N GLY A 196 -4.18 16.25 -5.82
CA GLY A 196 -4.38 15.17 -6.81
C GLY A 196 -5.02 13.89 -6.26
N PHE A 197 -5.29 13.79 -4.95
CA PHE A 197 -5.99 12.67 -4.34
C PHE A 197 -6.97 13.19 -3.28
N THR A 198 -8.20 13.48 -3.72
CA THR A 198 -9.25 14.06 -2.88
C THR A 198 -10.41 13.11 -2.63
N GLN A 199 -10.50 12.03 -3.40
CA GLN A 199 -11.52 11.00 -3.28
C GLN A 199 -10.87 9.63 -3.42
N PHE A 200 -11.43 8.65 -2.73
CA PHE A 200 -11.04 7.26 -2.84
C PHE A 200 -12.24 6.41 -3.25
N HIS A 201 -12.02 5.62 -4.29
CA HIS A 201 -13.02 4.76 -4.90
C HIS A 201 -12.73 3.31 -4.49
N PHE A 202 -13.77 2.57 -4.14
CA PHE A 202 -13.67 1.14 -3.84
C PHE A 202 -14.93 0.41 -4.29
N MET A 203 -14.78 -0.88 -4.57
CA MET A 203 -15.90 -1.71 -5.03
C MET A 203 -16.48 -2.52 -3.89
N VAL A 204 -17.80 -2.61 -3.84
CA VAL A 204 -18.54 -3.46 -2.90
C VAL A 204 -19.44 -4.42 -3.67
N SER A 205 -19.43 -5.68 -3.25
CA SER A 205 -20.34 -6.70 -3.74
C SER A 205 -20.93 -7.45 -2.55
N SER A 206 -22.26 -7.59 -2.54
CA SER A 206 -22.97 -8.35 -1.51
C SER A 206 -24.28 -8.91 -2.08
N PRO A 207 -24.90 -9.92 -1.45
CA PRO A 207 -26.19 -10.45 -1.87
C PRO A 207 -27.35 -9.43 -1.84
N LEU A 208 -27.18 -8.31 -1.12
CA LEU A 208 -28.16 -7.22 -1.06
C LEU A 208 -28.07 -6.27 -2.26
N LEU A 209 -26.98 -6.36 -3.04
CA LEU A 209 -26.75 -5.57 -4.24
C LEU A 209 -27.04 -6.43 -5.48
N SER A 210 -27.72 -5.86 -6.47
CA SER A 210 -27.99 -6.55 -7.74
C SER A 210 -26.72 -6.78 -8.57
N GLN A 211 -25.69 -5.95 -8.37
CA GLN A 211 -24.39 -6.03 -9.03
C GLN A 211 -23.30 -5.36 -8.17
N PRO A 212 -22.01 -5.65 -8.40
CA PRO A 212 -20.92 -4.92 -7.77
C PRO A 212 -21.09 -3.42 -7.99
N THR A 213 -21.03 -2.64 -6.91
CA THR A 213 -21.30 -1.20 -6.91
C THR A 213 -20.05 -0.45 -6.46
N GLU A 214 -19.71 0.61 -7.20
CA GLU A 214 -18.65 1.54 -6.80
C GLU A 214 -19.13 2.42 -5.65
N GLN A 215 -18.27 2.57 -4.65
CA GLN A 215 -18.44 3.47 -3.53
C GLN A 215 -17.32 4.50 -3.56
N VAL A 216 -17.66 5.74 -3.18
CA VAL A 216 -16.73 6.86 -3.19
C VAL A 216 -16.77 7.54 -1.82
N VAL A 217 -15.60 7.82 -1.27
CA VAL A 217 -15.45 8.62 -0.05
C VAL A 217 -14.57 9.83 -0.33
N ASP A 218 -14.94 10.97 0.22
CA ASP A 218 -14.07 12.14 0.24
C ASP A 218 -12.93 11.92 1.25
N CYS A 219 -11.71 12.26 0.83
CA CYS A 219 -10.56 12.16 1.72
C CYS A 219 -10.59 13.23 2.80
N ILE A 220 -10.11 12.85 3.98
CA ILE A 220 -10.03 13.67 5.19
C ILE A 220 -8.63 14.25 5.39
#